data_AF-A0A377XRI7-F1
#
_entry.id   AF-A0A377XRI7-F1
#
_cell.length_a   1.000
_cell.length_b   1.000
_cell.length_c   1.000
_cell.angle_alpha   90.00
_cell.angle_beta   90.00
_cell.angle_gamma   90.00
#
_symmetry.space_group_name_H-M   'P 1'
#
loop_
_entity.id
_entity.type
_entity.pdbx_description
1 polymer ?
#
loop_
_entity_poly.entity_id
_entity_poly.type
_entity_poly.pdbx_seq_one_letter_code
_entity_poly.pdbx_strand_id
1 'polypeptide(L)'
;MIEFQGVSKVFAGHPAVKDLTLELREGAFSVLVGTSGSGKSTTLKMINRLLEPDRGTIRFAGEDIRLQPVLTLRRRMGYAIQSIGPVSPLDGGAEYRHRAAAAKMGRGQGSPTGSTS
;
A
#
# COMPACT_ATOMS: atom_id res chain seq x y z
N MET A 1 -7.31 21.10 0.92
CA MET A 1 -5.91 20.91 1.41
C MET A 1 -5.76 19.57 2.14
N ILE A 2 -4.62 18.87 2.00
CA ILE A 2 -4.24 17.65 2.76
C ILE A 2 -2.88 17.89 3.43
N GLU A 3 -2.72 17.49 4.68
CA GLU A 3 -1.49 17.71 5.45
C GLU A 3 -1.06 16.43 6.18
N PHE A 4 0.23 16.16 6.17
CA PHE A 4 0.89 15.13 6.95
C PHE A 4 1.82 15.81 7.97
N GLN A 5 1.76 15.38 9.22
CA GLN A 5 2.63 15.87 10.29
C GLN A 5 3.25 14.69 11.05
N GLY A 6 4.54 14.47 10.84
CA GLY A 6 5.32 13.42 11.49
C GLY A 6 4.78 12.00 11.29
N VAL A 7 4.20 11.73 10.13
CA VAL A 7 3.43 10.51 9.87
C VAL A 7 4.36 9.32 9.68
N SER A 8 4.11 8.24 10.43
CA SER A 8 4.89 7.00 10.31
C SER A 8 3.99 5.77 10.19
N LYS A 9 4.45 4.80 9.41
CA LYS A 9 3.83 3.48 9.26
C LYS A 9 4.89 2.38 9.25
N VAL A 10 4.70 1.37 10.09
CA VAL A 10 5.57 0.20 10.24
C VAL A 10 4.74 -1.06 10.03
N PHE A 11 5.27 -2.00 9.24
CA PHE A 11 4.69 -3.33 9.06
C PHE A 11 5.67 -4.37 9.56
N ALA A 12 5.28 -5.16 10.58
CA ALA A 12 6.11 -6.24 11.13
C ALA A 12 7.57 -5.80 11.38
N GLY A 13 7.76 -4.65 12.03
CA GLY A 13 9.08 -4.07 12.32
C GLY A 13 9.77 -3.33 11.17
N HIS A 14 9.22 -3.35 9.95
CA HIS A 14 9.78 -2.69 8.78
C HIS A 14 9.08 -1.35 8.50
N PRO A 15 9.77 -0.21 8.56
CA PRO A 15 9.16 1.09 8.30
C PRO A 15 8.82 1.24 6.81
N ALA A 16 7.54 1.41 6.49
CA ALA A 16 7.08 1.73 5.14
C ALA A 16 6.98 3.24 4.90
N VAL A 17 6.68 4.02 5.94
CA VAL A 17 6.72 5.48 5.93
C VAL A 17 7.35 5.93 7.25
N LYS A 18 8.32 6.84 7.21
CA LYS A 18 9.04 7.32 8.39
C LYS A 18 9.00 8.84 8.42
N ASP A 19 8.38 9.38 9.47
CA ASP A 19 8.37 10.80 9.81
C ASP A 19 8.00 11.74 8.64
N LEU A 20 6.98 11.34 7.87
CA LEU A 20 6.53 12.10 6.70
C LEU A 20 5.81 13.37 7.14
N THR A 21 6.36 14.51 6.74
CA THR A 21 5.73 15.83 6.83
C THR A 21 5.62 16.43 5.43
N LEU A 22 4.39 16.76 5.03
CA LEU A 22 4.04 17.07 3.65
C LEU A 22 2.75 17.88 3.63
N GLU A 23 2.69 18.91 2.79
CA GLU A 23 1.49 19.69 2.52
C GLU A 23 1.09 19.55 1.04
N LEU A 24 -0.16 19.17 0.79
CA LEU A 24 -0.78 19.15 -0.53
C LEU A 24 -1.86 20.24 -0.58
N ARG A 25 -1.57 21.29 -1.35
CA ARG A 25 -2.44 22.46 -1.48
C ARG A 25 -3.69 22.14 -2.30
N GLU A 26 -4.74 22.89 -2.03
CA GLU A 26 -5.97 22.82 -2.81
C GLU A 26 -5.74 23.31 -4.24
N GLY A 27 -6.38 22.64 -5.21
CA GLY A 27 -6.20 22.94 -6.64
C GLY A 27 -4.84 22.53 -7.23
N ALA A 28 -3.92 22.00 -6.43
CA ALA A 28 -2.61 21.59 -6.90
C ALA A 28 -2.64 20.19 -7.54
N PHE A 29 -1.97 20.05 -8.69
CA PHE A 29 -1.63 18.75 -9.24
C PHE A 29 -0.29 18.28 -8.64
N SER A 30 -0.35 17.27 -7.78
CA SER A 30 0.82 16.74 -7.07
C SER A 30 1.12 15.31 -7.49
N VAL A 31 2.40 15.00 -7.73
CA VAL A 31 2.84 13.66 -8.11
C VAL A 31 3.79 13.12 -7.05
N LEU A 32 3.51 11.90 -6.56
CA LEU A 32 4.36 11.20 -5.61
C LEU A 32 5.25 10.20 -6.35
N VAL A 33 6.55 10.51 -6.44
CA VAL A 33 7.56 9.71 -7.16
C VAL A 33 8.49 9.00 -6.18
N GLY A 34 8.98 7.82 -6.55
CA GLY A 34 9.93 7.03 -5.74
C GLY A 34 10.05 5.59 -6.22
N THR A 35 11.07 4.87 -5.76
CA THR A 35 11.32 3.46 -6.12
C THR A 35 10.23 2.52 -5.63
N SER A 36 10.13 1.31 -6.20
CA SER A 36 9.21 0.30 -5.67
C SER A 36 9.49 0.04 -4.18
N GLY A 37 8.43 -0.01 -3.37
CA GLY A 37 8.55 -0.17 -1.91
C GLY A 37 8.84 1.10 -1.11
N SER A 38 9.03 2.26 -1.75
CA SER A 38 9.33 3.54 -1.05
C SER A 38 8.17 4.14 -0.22
N GLY A 39 7.08 3.39 -0.01
CA GLY A 39 5.93 3.86 0.79
C GLY A 39 4.83 4.61 0.04
N LYS A 40 4.94 4.86 -1.28
CA LYS A 40 3.95 5.65 -2.04
C LYS A 40 2.50 5.18 -1.89
N SER A 41 2.27 3.91 -2.18
CA SER A 41 0.92 3.33 -2.08
C SER A 41 0.47 3.25 -0.62
N THR A 42 1.39 3.12 0.34
CA THR A 42 1.09 3.19 1.77
C THR A 42 0.62 4.59 2.16
N THR A 43 1.32 5.64 1.72
CA THR A 43 0.94 7.05 1.92
C THR A 43 -0.44 7.34 1.36
N LEU A 44 -0.70 6.97 0.10
CA LEU A 44 -2.01 7.18 -0.54
C LEU A 44 -3.15 6.44 0.18
N LYS A 45 -2.90 5.21 0.63
CA LYS A 45 -3.88 4.43 1.41
C LYS A 45 -4.17 5.06 2.77
N MET A 46 -3.20 5.73 3.39
CA MET A 46 -3.40 6.41 4.68
C MET A 46 -4.31 7.62 4.57
N ILE A 47 -4.18 8.43 3.52
CA ILE A 47 -5.08 9.59 3.27
C ILE A 47 -6.55 9.14 3.25
N ASN A 48 -6.83 8.03 2.56
CA ASN A 48 -8.18 7.51 2.39
C ASN A 48 -8.66 6.62 3.56
N ARG A 49 -7.89 6.57 4.66
CA ARG A 49 -8.11 5.66 5.80
C ARG A 49 -8.39 4.22 5.39
N LEU A 50 -7.67 3.74 4.37
CA LEU A 50 -7.55 2.31 4.08
C LEU A 50 -6.49 1.68 4.99
N LEU A 51 -5.57 2.51 5.49
CA LEU A 51 -4.59 2.20 6.52
C LEU A 51 -4.56 3.34 7.52
N GLU A 52 -4.45 3.03 8.81
CA GLU A 52 -4.21 4.03 9.84
C GLU A 52 -2.69 4.22 10.03
N PRO A 53 -2.21 5.46 10.20
CA PRO A 53 -0.82 5.71 10.57
C PRO A 53 -0.57 5.24 12.00
N ASP A 54 0.65 4.77 12.29
CA ASP A 54 1.02 4.32 13.65
C ASP A 54 1.44 5.51 14.52
N ARG A 55 1.98 6.57 13.90
CA ARG A 55 2.32 7.84 14.55
C ARG A 55 2.01 9.02 13.63
N GLY A 56 1.90 10.20 14.24
CA GLY A 56 1.61 11.45 13.55
C GLY A 56 0.13 11.65 13.24
N THR A 57 -0.14 12.72 12.50
CA THR A 57 -1.49 13.19 12.16
C THR A 57 -1.59 13.47 10.67
N ILE A 58 -2.73 13.09 10.08
CA ILE A 58 -3.09 13.46 8.72
C ILE A 58 -4.35 14.32 8.81
N ARG A 59 -4.33 15.50 8.21
CA ARG A 59 -5.50 16.39 8.12
C ARG A 59 -6.01 16.47 6.69
N PHE A 60 -7.33 16.53 6.55
CA PHE A 60 -8.01 16.82 5.31
C PHE A 60 -8.99 17.96 5.52
N ALA A 61 -8.83 19.03 4.75
CA ALA A 61 -9.61 20.27 4.87
C ALA A 61 -9.57 20.86 6.30
N GLY A 62 -8.38 20.86 6.93
CA GLY A 62 -8.16 21.42 8.27
C GLY A 62 -8.54 20.51 9.44
N GLU A 63 -9.19 19.36 9.19
CA GLU A 63 -9.64 18.44 10.23
C GLU A 63 -8.86 17.11 10.17
N ASP A 64 -8.54 16.54 11.34
CA ASP A 64 -7.92 15.21 11.43
C ASP A 64 -8.84 14.16 10.79
N ILE A 65 -8.29 13.37 9.87
CA ILE A 65 -9.05 12.33 9.17
C ILE A 65 -9.65 11.29 10.13
N ARG A 66 -9.04 11.08 11.31
CA ARG A 66 -9.50 10.14 12.33
C ARG A 66 -10.81 10.57 12.99
N LEU A 67 -11.05 11.88 13.08
CA LEU A 67 -12.26 12.46 13.66
C LEU A 67 -13.44 12.46 12.66
N GLN A 68 -13.14 12.38 11.36
CA GLN A 68 -14.14 12.34 10.31
C GLN A 68 -14.74 10.94 10.14
N PRO A 69 -16.06 10.80 9.95
CA PRO A 69 -16.68 9.54 9.56
C PRO A 69 -16.10 9.02 8.23
N VAL A 70 -15.68 7.75 8.20
CA VAL A 70 -14.96 7.14 7.06
C VAL A 70 -15.73 7.25 5.74
N LEU A 71 -17.06 7.08 5.78
CA LEU A 71 -17.90 7.20 4.58
C LEU A 71 -17.90 8.63 4.01
N THR A 72 -17.99 9.63 4.90
CA THR A 72 -17.95 11.05 4.51
C THR A 72 -16.59 11.43 3.94
N LEU A 73 -15.51 10.97 4.56
CA LEU A 73 -14.13 11.19 4.09
C LEU A 73 -13.94 10.62 2.68
N ARG A 74 -14.31 9.35 2.47
CA ARG A 74 -14.18 8.65 1.18
C ARG A 74 -15.02 9.27 0.07
N ARG A 75 -16.21 9.80 0.37
CA ARG A 75 -17.04 10.49 -0.63
C ARG A 75 -16.44 11.80 -1.12
N ARG A 76 -15.56 12.41 -0.32
CA ARG A 76 -14.84 13.65 -0.67
C ARG A 76 -13.52 13.38 -1.39
N MET A 77 -13.14 12.11 -1.60
CA MET A 77 -11.87 11.72 -2.24
C MET A 77 -12.10 10.64 -3.30
N GLY A 78 -11.83 10.96 -4.56
CA GLY A 78 -11.72 9.94 -5.61
C GLY A 78 -10.47 9.07 -5.39
N TYR A 79 -10.62 7.76 -5.36
CA TYR A 79 -9.49 6.82 -5.22
C TYR A 79 -9.51 5.79 -6.34
N ALA A 80 -8.53 5.88 -7.25
CA ALA A 80 -8.32 4.89 -8.31
C ALA A 80 -7.33 3.82 -7.84
N ILE A 81 -7.74 2.55 -7.87
CA ILE A 81 -6.94 1.42 -7.38
C ILE A 81 -5.96 0.97 -8.48
N GLN A 82 -4.69 0.79 -8.14
CA GLN A 82 -3.63 0.38 -9.08
C GLN A 82 -3.82 -1.01 -9.71
N SER A 83 -4.60 -1.90 -9.08
CA SER A 83 -4.96 -3.19 -9.65
C SER A 83 -6.35 -3.57 -9.18
N ILE A 84 -7.26 -3.66 -10.15
CA ILE A 84 -8.41 -4.55 -10.09
C ILE A 84 -7.81 -5.89 -10.56
N GLY A 85 -7.81 -6.92 -9.71
CA GLY A 85 -7.51 -8.28 -10.20
C GLY A 85 -8.43 -8.59 -11.38
N PRO A 86 -8.06 -9.44 -12.35
CA PRO A 86 -8.91 -9.68 -13.51
C PRO A 86 -10.31 -10.06 -13.03
N VAL A 87 -11.31 -9.24 -13.37
CA VAL A 87 -12.71 -9.61 -13.19
C VAL A 87 -12.99 -10.64 -14.28
N SER A 88 -12.69 -11.90 -13.98
CA SER A 88 -13.14 -13.00 -14.83
C SER A 88 -14.67 -13.07 -14.73
N PRO A 89 -15.41 -13.16 -15.85
CA PRO A 89 -16.87 -13.25 -15.83
C PRO A 89 -17.46 -14.51 -15.17
N LEU A 90 -16.63 -15.38 -14.59
CA LEU A 90 -17.01 -16.75 -14.20
C LEU A 90 -17.02 -17.02 -12.70
N ASP A 91 -17.00 -16.01 -11.82
CA ASP A 91 -17.14 -16.24 -10.37
C ASP A 91 -18.60 -16.47 -9.93
N GLY A 92 -19.28 -17.39 -10.65
CA GLY A 92 -20.36 -18.19 -10.12
C GLY A 92 -19.80 -19.53 -9.64
N GLY A 93 -19.58 -19.66 -8.33
CA GLY A 93 -19.45 -20.96 -7.65
C GLY A 93 -18.09 -21.65 -7.72
N ALA A 94 -17.45 -21.74 -6.54
CA ALA A 94 -16.52 -22.79 -6.13
C ALA A 94 -15.28 -23.05 -7.01
N GLU A 95 -14.14 -22.41 -6.70
CA GLU A 95 -12.82 -23.06 -6.56
C GLU A 95 -11.72 -22.04 -6.24
N TYR A 96 -11.51 -21.74 -4.96
CA TYR A 96 -10.33 -21.02 -4.46
C TYR A 96 -9.52 -21.92 -3.52
N ARG A 97 -9.07 -23.08 -4.02
CA ARG A 97 -8.07 -23.90 -3.35
C ARG A 97 -7.06 -24.42 -4.36
N HIS A 98 -5.95 -23.69 -4.49
CA HIS A 98 -4.60 -24.15 -4.89
C HIS A 98 -3.88 -23.13 -5.79
N ARG A 99 -3.44 -21.98 -5.25
CA ARG A 99 -2.32 -21.27 -5.90
C ARG A 99 -1.40 -20.45 -4.99
N ALA A 100 -1.31 -20.81 -3.72
CA ALA A 100 -0.21 -20.41 -2.84
C ALA A 100 0.76 -21.59 -2.65
N ALA A 101 1.50 -21.98 -3.70
CA ALA A 101 2.60 -22.95 -3.54
C ALA A 101 3.72 -22.89 -4.59
N ALA A 102 3.64 -22.09 -5.66
CA ALA A 102 4.55 -22.23 -6.81
C ALA A 102 5.43 -21.00 -7.13
N ALA A 103 5.88 -20.23 -6.12
CA ALA A 103 6.79 -19.10 -6.34
C ALA A 103 8.06 -19.12 -5.46
N LYS A 104 8.42 -20.28 -4.90
CA LYS A 104 9.66 -20.43 -4.12
C LYS A 104 10.34 -21.78 -4.34
N MET A 105 10.64 -22.12 -5.59
CA MET A 105 11.67 -23.12 -5.91
C MET A 105 12.40 -22.70 -7.17
N GLY A 106 13.72 -22.60 -7.08
CA GLY A 106 14.60 -22.50 -8.23
C GLY A 106 15.71 -21.47 -8.12
N ARG A 107 16.69 -21.68 -7.22
CA ARG A 107 18.14 -21.60 -7.50
C ARG A 107 18.91 -22.39 -6.44
N GLY A 108 19.18 -23.66 -6.75
CA GLY A 108 20.18 -24.48 -6.10
C GLY A 108 20.76 -25.41 -7.16
N GLN A 109 21.80 -24.96 -7.87
CA GLN A 109 22.62 -25.86 -8.70
C GLN A 109 23.58 -26.58 -7.76
N GLY A 110 23.32 -27.86 -7.51
CA GLY A 110 24.30 -28.80 -6.99
C GLY A 110 25.02 -29.47 -8.17
N SER A 111 26.33 -29.32 -8.21
CA SER A 111 27.24 -30.03 -9.11
C SER A 111 27.27 -31.54 -8.80
N PRO A 112 27.34 -32.45 -9.79
CA PRO A 112 27.59 -33.84 -9.52
C PRO A 112 29.09 -34.09 -9.34
N THR A 113 29.46 -34.55 -8.15
CA THR A 113 30.72 -35.24 -7.84
C THR A 113 30.71 -36.64 -8.47
N GLY A 114 31.87 -37.15 -8.90
CA GLY A 114 32.10 -38.60 -8.93
C GLY A 114 32.98 -39.12 -10.05
N SER A 115 34.30 -39.01 -9.87
CA SER A 115 35.31 -39.86 -10.46
C SER A 115 35.12 -41.34 -10.08
N THR A 116 35.27 -42.26 -11.02
CA THR A 116 35.84 -43.59 -10.74
C THR A 116 36.43 -44.18 -12.01
N SER A 117 37.74 -44.47 -11.92
CA SER A 117 38.48 -45.59 -12.50
C SER A 117 38.49 -45.81 -14.01
#